data_AF-A0A3B0RSI8-F1
#
_entry.id   AF-A0A3B0RSI8-F1
#
_cell.length_a   1.000
_cell.length_b   1.000
_cell.length_c   1.000
_cell.angle_alpha   90.00
_cell.angle_beta   90.00
_cell.angle_gamma   90.00
#
_symmetry.space_group_name_H-M   'P 1'
#
loop_
_entity.id
_entity.type
_entity.pdbx_description
1 polymer ?
#
loop_
_entity_poly.entity_id
_entity_poly.type
_entity_poly.pdbx_seq_one_letter_code
_entity_poly.pdbx_strand_id
1 'polypeptide(L)' 'MTGKHHHKGQCHCGNIRFTFETTIDVPEMALRRCSCSFCRKQGGRYTSDPNGKLSIE' A
#
# COMPACT_ATOMS: atom_id res chain seq x y z
N MET A 1 -18.36 2.42 9.05
CA MET A 1 -18.32 1.02 8.60
C MET A 1 -17.09 0.39 9.24
N THR A 2 -17.24 -0.56 10.16
CA THR A 2 -16.22 -0.94 11.18
C THR A 2 -15.45 -2.23 10.83
N GLY A 3 -15.26 -2.53 9.54
CA GLY A 3 -14.50 -3.70 9.09
C GLY A 3 -13.07 -3.34 8.71
N LYS A 4 -12.08 -4.15 9.09
CA LYS A 4 -10.75 -4.07 8.48
C LYS A 4 -10.80 -4.63 7.06
N HIS A 5 -10.20 -3.92 6.12
CA HIS A 5 -9.99 -4.35 4.74
C HIS A 5 -8.63 -5.03 4.60
N HIS A 6 -8.57 -6.11 3.82
CA HIS A 6 -7.33 -6.83 3.54
C HIS A 6 -6.99 -6.71 2.05
N HIS A 7 -5.87 -6.07 1.74
CA HIS A 7 -5.36 -5.90 0.38
C HIS A 7 -4.15 -6.79 0.16
N LYS A 8 -4.28 -7.77 -0.74
CA LYS A 8 -3.18 -8.65 -1.12
C LYS A 8 -2.37 -8.04 -2.26
N GLY A 9 -1.06 -8.20 -2.20
CA GLY A 9 -0.14 -7.79 -3.25
C GLY A 9 1.05 -8.73 -3.34
N GLN A 10 1.77 -8.63 -4.46
CA GLN A 10 2.98 -9.40 -4.68
C GLN A 10 3.97 -8.62 -5.55
N CYS A 11 5.24 -8.99 -5.48
CA CYS A 11 6.21 -8.51 -6.45
C CYS A 11 5.96 -9.16 -7.82
N HIS A 12 6.51 -8.57 -8.88
CA HIS A 12 6.32 -9.05 -10.26
C HIS A 12 6.70 -10.53 -10.45
N CYS A 13 7.77 -10.98 -9.80
CA CYS A 13 8.21 -12.39 -9.86
C CYS A 13 7.48 -13.32 -8.89
N GLY A 14 6.62 -12.81 -8.01
CA GLY A 14 5.84 -13.59 -7.04
C GLY A 14 6.62 -14.13 -5.84
N ASN A 15 7.92 -13.83 -5.71
CA ASN A 15 8.79 -14.28 -4.62
C ASN A 15 8.53 -13.55 -3.29
N ILE A 16 7.80 -12.43 -3.34
CA ILE A 16 7.35 -11.68 -2.17
C ILE A 16 5.85 -11.53 -2.33
N ARG A 17 5.10 -11.94 -1.32
CA ARG A 17 3.67 -11.68 -1.20
C ARG A 17 3.43 -10.94 0.10
N PHE A 18 2.39 -10.13 0.12
CA PHE A 18 2.03 -9.38 1.31
C PHE A 18 0.53 -9.19 1.43
N THR A 19 0.10 -8.97 2.66
CA THR A 19 -1.24 -8.48 2.97
C THR A 19 -1.13 -7.16 3.73
N PHE A 20 -1.82 -6.14 3.24
CA PHE A 20 -1.99 -4.86 3.92
C PHE A 20 -3.39 -4.77 4.52
N GLU A 21 -3.46 -4.64 5.84
CA GLU A 21 -4.69 -4.48 6.60
C GLU A 21 -4.89 -3.01 6.97
N THR A 22 -6.08 -2.45 6.74
CA THR A 22 -6.42 -1.06 7.05
C THR A 22 -7.92 -0.94 7.29
N THR A 23 -8.35 0.07 8.05
CA THR A 23 -9.78 0.43 8.16
C THR A 23 -10.19 1.50 7.15
N ILE A 24 -9.26 1.96 6.31
CA ILE A 24 -9.51 2.98 5.29
C ILE A 24 -10.02 2.29 4.03
N ASP A 25 -11.21 2.70 3.58
CA ASP A 25 -11.78 2.22 2.32
C ASP A 25 -10.93 2.66 1.12
N VAL A 26 -10.86 1.83 0.08
CA VAL A 26 -9.98 2.07 -1.10
C VAL A 26 -10.23 3.44 -1.76
N PRO A 27 -11.47 3.91 -1.96
CA PRO A 27 -11.72 5.24 -2.52
C PRO A 27 -11.24 6.39 -1.64
N GLU A 28 -11.12 6.17 -0.32
CA GLU A 28 -10.69 7.18 0.66
C GLU A 28 -9.16 7.16 0.88
N MET A 29 -8.51 6.12 0.38
CA MET A 29 -7.09 5.91 0.56
C MET A 29 -6.25 6.95 -0.18
N ALA A 30 -5.46 7.72 0.56
CA ALA A 30 -4.62 8.78 0.00
C ALA A 30 -3.48 8.23 -0.87
N LEU A 31 -3.70 8.16 -2.18
CA LEU A 31 -2.67 7.84 -3.16
C LEU A 31 -1.77 9.05 -3.39
N ARG A 32 -0.47 8.89 -3.16
CA ARG A 32 0.54 9.95 -3.26
C ARG A 32 1.63 9.58 -4.26
N ARG A 33 2.16 10.61 -4.93
CA ARG A 33 3.35 10.52 -5.76
C ARG A 33 4.29 11.66 -5.38
N CYS A 34 5.36 11.34 -4.66
CA CYS A 34 6.38 12.31 -4.28
C CYS A 34 7.15 12.79 -5.52
N SER A 35 7.42 14.09 -5.60
CA SER A 35 8.08 14.75 -6.73
C SER A 35 9.61 14.88 -6.58
N CYS A 36 10.20 14.41 -5.48
CA CYS A 36 11.65 14.44 -5.32
C CYS A 36 12.35 13.59 -6.40
N SER A 37 13.61 13.90 -6.71
CA SER A 37 14.36 13.24 -7.79
C SER A 37 14.45 11.72 -7.62
N PHE A 38 14.55 11.26 -6.37
CA PHE A 38 14.53 9.84 -6.03
C PHE A 38 13.19 9.19 -6.37
N CYS A 39 12.08 9.68 -5.82
CA CYS A 39 10.75 9.08 -6.02
C CYS A 39 10.28 9.18 -7.47
N ARG A 40 10.64 10.24 -8.19
CA ARG A 40 10.33 10.36 -9.62
C ARG A 40 10.95 9.23 -10.45
N LYS A 41 12.19 8.82 -10.13
CA LYS A 41 12.87 7.69 -10.80
C LYS A 41 12.22 6.34 -10.53
N GLN A 42 11.64 6.15 -9.33
CA GLN A 42 10.95 4.90 -8.97
C GLN A 42 9.59 4.74 -9.67
N GLY A 43 8.92 5.86 -9.99
CA GLY A 43 7.65 5.85 -10.71
C GLY A 43 6.44 5.31 -9.91
N GLY A 44 6.63 4.99 -8.63
CA GLY A 44 5.59 4.41 -7.77
C GLY A 44 4.48 5.38 -7.36
N ARG A 45 3.34 4.79 -6.98
CA ARG A 45 2.27 5.45 -6.23
C ARG A 45 2.22 4.79 -4.86
N TYR A 46 2.13 5.61 -3.80
CA TYR A 46 2.28 5.16 -2.43
C TYR A 46 1.08 5.57 -1.59
N THR A 47 0.75 4.75 -0.61
CA THR A 47 -0.23 5.04 0.44
C THR A 47 0.39 4.76 1.80
N SER A 48 -0.25 5.21 2.87
CA SER A 48 0.10 4.84 4.24
C SER A 48 -1.11 4.97 5.14
N ASP A 49 -1.22 4.08 6.12
CA ASP A 49 -2.18 4.19 7.22
C ASP A 49 -1.38 4.04 8.53
N PRO A 50 -1.39 5.03 9.45
CA PRO A 50 -0.72 4.90 10.74
C PRO A 50 -1.27 3.78 11.62
N ASN A 51 -2.51 3.34 11.39
CA ASN A 51 -3.15 2.21 12.08
C ASN A 51 -3.14 0.93 11.23
N GLY A 52 -2.53 0.97 10.05
CA GLY A 52 -2.45 -0.15 9.13
C GLY A 52 -1.41 -1.17 9.55
N LYS A 53 -1.58 -2.41 9.10
CA LYS A 53 -0.63 -3.50 9.33
C LYS A 53 -0.19 -4.12 8.00
N LEU A 54 1.11 -4.27 7.81
CA LEU A 54 1.68 -4.98 6.66
C LEU A 54 2.29 -6.29 7.15
N SER A 55 1.89 -7.40 6.54
CA SER A 55 2.47 -8.72 6.75
C SER A 55 3.06 -9.24 5.44
N ILE A 56 4.30 -9.75 5.47
CA ILE A 56 5.01 -10.32 4.32
C ILE A 56 5.13 -11.83 4.53
N GLU A 57 4.94 -12.60 3.46
CA GLU A 57 5.06 -14.06 3.41
C GLU A 57 6.03 -14.51 2.31
#